data_AF-A0AAU0MBA8-F1
#
_entry.id   AF-A0AAU0MBA8-F1
#
_cell.length_a   1.000
_cell.length_b   1.000
_cell.length_c   1.000
_cell.angle_alpha   90.00
_cell.angle_beta   90.00
_cell.angle_gamma   90.00
#
_symmetry.space_group_name_H-M   'P 1'
#
loop_
_entity.id
_entity.type
_entity.pdbx_description
1 polymer ?
#
loop_
_entity_poly.entity_id
_entity_poly.type
_entity_poly.pdbx_seq_one_letter_code
_entity_poly.pdbx_strand_id
1 'polypeptide(L)'
;MIVDVELRVTGVDLDDEATGEILAERFPELLWAENAGLTTVTTFLERAAMVPGVVELARELEVALPGEVKVAGVFRDLVSTTAIAHRTGRSREGARKWTLQSGFPVPQEVLDPGSVKLWLWTEIVAWLRDTRSIDLGETLPTPEEMVQIDNCLMRNPDATTLRWEQTSTQAAPQEFHPVPRPVYAFPLHSTGIRLTRAEFQSEAGVASPC
;
A
#
# COMPACT_ATOMS: atom_id res chain seq x y z
N MET A 1 -3.28 -15.31 -18.31
CA MET A 1 -2.84 -15.66 -16.95
C MET A 1 -3.84 -15.09 -15.99
N ILE A 2 -4.52 -15.96 -15.24
CA ILE A 2 -5.50 -15.59 -14.23
C ILE A 2 -4.78 -15.00 -13.03
N VAL A 3 -5.35 -13.94 -12.47
CA VAL A 3 -4.87 -13.20 -11.30
C VAL A 3 -5.98 -13.17 -10.27
N ASP A 4 -5.62 -13.44 -9.02
CA ASP A 4 -6.54 -13.46 -7.89
C ASP A 4 -6.59 -12.06 -7.30
N VAL A 5 -7.74 -11.39 -7.39
CA VAL A 5 -7.93 -10.04 -6.88
C VAL A 5 -8.88 -10.07 -5.71
N GLU A 6 -8.34 -9.81 -4.51
CA GLU A 6 -9.13 -9.65 -3.30
C GLU A 6 -9.48 -8.16 -3.09
N LEU A 7 -10.76 -7.88 -2.91
CA LEU A 7 -11.31 -6.55 -2.75
C LEU A 7 -11.92 -6.40 -1.37
N ARG A 8 -11.74 -5.24 -0.74
CA ARG A 8 -12.42 -4.88 0.50
C ARG A 8 -13.80 -4.34 0.19
N VAL A 9 -14.81 -4.85 0.89
CA VAL A 9 -16.20 -4.45 0.71
C VAL A 9 -16.76 -3.98 2.06
N THR A 10 -17.60 -2.95 2.03
CA THR A 10 -18.31 -2.44 3.20
C THR A 10 -19.81 -2.42 2.93
N GLY A 11 -20.62 -2.46 3.99
CA GLY A 11 -22.08 -2.36 3.89
C GLY A 11 -22.78 -3.64 3.43
N VAL A 12 -22.07 -4.77 3.39
CA VAL A 12 -22.60 -6.10 3.12
C VAL A 12 -22.74 -6.85 4.44
N ASP A 13 -23.88 -7.48 4.65
CA ASP A 13 -24.13 -8.43 5.74
C ASP A 13 -24.16 -9.83 5.16
N LEU A 14 -23.13 -10.65 5.43
CA LEU A 14 -23.04 -12.00 4.90
C LEU A 14 -23.93 -13.01 5.65
N ASP A 15 -24.47 -12.62 6.81
CA ASP A 15 -25.41 -13.44 7.59
C ASP A 15 -26.88 -13.17 7.17
N ASP A 16 -27.14 -12.15 6.35
CA ASP A 16 -28.46 -11.86 5.79
C ASP A 16 -28.85 -12.86 4.68
N GLU A 17 -29.99 -13.51 4.85
CA GLU A 17 -30.46 -14.58 3.95
C GLU A 17 -30.69 -14.05 2.52
N ALA A 18 -31.27 -12.85 2.38
CA ALA A 18 -31.51 -12.25 1.06
C ALA A 18 -30.20 -11.90 0.34
N THR A 19 -29.22 -11.38 1.07
CA THR A 19 -27.86 -11.15 0.56
C THR A 19 -27.23 -12.46 0.10
N GLY A 20 -27.33 -13.53 0.91
CA GLY A 20 -26.84 -14.86 0.57
C GLY A 20 -27.45 -15.42 -0.71
N GLU A 21 -28.77 -15.29 -0.88
CA GLU A 21 -29.48 -15.73 -2.10
C GLU A 21 -28.99 -14.98 -3.35
N ILE A 22 -28.86 -13.66 -3.27
CA ILE A 22 -28.39 -12.83 -4.39
C ILE A 22 -26.96 -13.20 -4.78
N LEU A 23 -26.08 -13.39 -3.80
CA LEU A 23 -24.68 -13.77 -4.05
C LEU A 23 -24.59 -15.14 -4.72
N ALA A 24 -25.36 -16.13 -4.23
CA ALA A 24 -25.36 -17.47 -4.79
C ALA A 24 -25.94 -17.52 -6.21
N GLU A 25 -26.96 -16.73 -6.51
CA GLU A 25 -27.60 -16.71 -7.83
C GLU A 25 -26.79 -15.92 -8.86
N ARG A 26 -26.31 -14.72 -8.49
CA ARG A 26 -25.72 -13.77 -9.46
C ARG A 26 -24.20 -13.81 -9.52
N PHE A 27 -23.55 -14.25 -8.45
CA PHE A 27 -22.09 -14.20 -8.31
C PHE A 27 -21.50 -15.50 -7.76
N PRO A 28 -21.86 -16.69 -8.29
CA PRO A 28 -21.46 -17.98 -7.75
C PRO A 28 -19.94 -18.23 -7.79
N GLU A 29 -19.20 -17.50 -8.63
CA GLU A 29 -17.76 -17.61 -8.80
C GLU A 29 -16.94 -16.77 -7.81
N LEU A 30 -17.59 -15.86 -7.07
CA LEU A 30 -16.91 -15.00 -6.10
C LEU A 30 -16.70 -15.73 -4.77
N LEU A 31 -15.53 -15.53 -4.17
CA LEU A 31 -15.24 -16.06 -2.84
C LEU A 31 -15.34 -14.94 -1.81
N TRP A 32 -16.30 -15.06 -0.90
CA TRP A 32 -16.51 -14.10 0.18
C TRP A 32 -15.86 -14.59 1.47
N ALA A 33 -15.28 -13.66 2.22
CA ALA A 33 -14.75 -13.92 3.54
C ALA A 33 -15.04 -12.75 4.48
N GLU A 34 -15.28 -13.06 5.75
CA GLU A 34 -15.28 -12.07 6.82
C GLU A 34 -14.25 -12.49 7.88
N ASN A 35 -13.37 -11.56 8.25
CA ASN A 35 -12.39 -11.77 9.30
C ASN A 35 -12.19 -10.50 10.11
N ALA A 36 -12.46 -10.58 11.41
CA ALA A 36 -12.27 -9.48 12.36
C ALA A 36 -12.95 -8.15 11.93
N GLY A 37 -14.15 -8.25 11.35
CA GLY A 37 -14.91 -7.10 10.85
C GLY A 37 -14.43 -6.53 9.52
N LEU A 38 -13.49 -7.20 8.84
CA LEU A 38 -13.16 -6.94 7.45
C LEU A 38 -13.86 -7.95 6.55
N THR A 39 -14.71 -7.47 5.65
CA THR A 39 -15.32 -8.26 4.59
C THR A 39 -14.51 -8.11 3.30
N THR A 40 -14.14 -9.23 2.70
CA THR A 40 -13.47 -9.28 1.41
C THR A 40 -14.21 -10.16 0.41
N VAL A 41 -14.02 -9.84 -0.87
CA VAL A 41 -14.47 -10.66 -1.99
C VAL A 41 -13.30 -10.88 -2.95
N THR A 42 -13.06 -12.13 -3.32
CA THR A 42 -12.03 -12.52 -4.27
C THR A 42 -12.65 -12.86 -5.61
N THR A 43 -12.11 -12.28 -6.68
CA THR A 43 -12.44 -12.57 -8.07
C THR A 43 -11.21 -13.04 -8.84
N PHE A 44 -11.44 -13.81 -9.90
CA PHE A 44 -10.39 -14.43 -10.71
C PHE A 44 -10.48 -13.87 -12.13
N LEU A 45 -9.50 -13.04 -12.51
CA LEU A 45 -9.55 -12.30 -13.77
C LEU A 45 -8.31 -12.56 -14.60
N GLU A 46 -8.47 -12.60 -15.92
CA GLU A 46 -7.32 -12.52 -16.83
C GLU A 46 -6.59 -11.19 -16.59
N ARG A 47 -5.26 -11.22 -16.41
CA ARG A 47 -4.46 -10.02 -16.09
C ARG A 47 -4.74 -8.84 -17.03
N ALA A 48 -4.89 -9.12 -18.33
CA ALA A 48 -5.16 -8.10 -19.35
C ALA A 48 -6.53 -7.41 -19.18
N ALA A 49 -7.48 -8.05 -18.52
CA ALA A 49 -8.82 -7.54 -18.25
C ALA A 49 -9.04 -7.18 -16.77
N MET A 50 -8.01 -7.30 -15.93
CA MET A 50 -8.14 -7.19 -14.48
C MET A 50 -8.71 -5.85 -14.01
N VAL A 51 -8.14 -4.73 -14.47
CA VAL A 51 -8.60 -3.39 -14.07
C VAL A 51 -10.06 -3.12 -14.49
N PRO A 52 -10.45 -3.23 -15.78
CA PRO A 52 -11.84 -3.01 -16.16
C PRO A 52 -12.80 -4.04 -15.55
N GLY A 53 -12.35 -5.30 -15.38
CA GLY A 53 -13.15 -6.36 -14.76
C GLY A 53 -13.48 -6.08 -13.30
N VAL A 54 -12.50 -5.63 -12.50
CA VAL A 54 -12.74 -5.22 -11.11
C VAL A 54 -13.70 -4.04 -11.01
N VAL A 55 -13.53 -3.04 -11.88
CA VAL A 55 -14.40 -1.84 -11.86
C VAL A 55 -15.84 -2.20 -12.20
N GLU A 56 -16.04 -3.09 -13.17
CA GLU A 56 -17.39 -3.54 -13.54
C GLU A 56 -18.00 -4.41 -12.44
N LEU A 57 -17.24 -5.37 -11.91
CA LEU A 57 -17.67 -6.17 -10.76
C LEU A 57 -18.09 -5.28 -9.58
N ALA A 58 -17.32 -4.25 -9.27
CA ALA A 58 -17.67 -3.32 -8.19
C ALA A 58 -19.02 -2.62 -8.43
N ARG A 59 -19.30 -2.21 -9.67
CA ARG A 59 -20.61 -1.62 -10.01
C ARG A 59 -21.73 -2.63 -9.92
N GLU A 60 -21.51 -3.85 -10.40
CA GLU A 60 -22.51 -4.91 -10.36
C GLU A 60 -22.86 -5.27 -8.91
N LEU A 61 -21.87 -5.37 -8.02
CA LEU A 61 -22.09 -5.61 -6.59
C LEU A 61 -22.86 -4.46 -5.93
N GLU A 62 -22.45 -3.21 -6.19
CA GLU A 62 -23.10 -2.00 -5.64
C GLU A 62 -24.55 -1.83 -6.11
N VAL A 63 -24.91 -2.36 -7.28
CA VAL A 63 -26.28 -2.32 -7.82
C VAL A 63 -27.12 -3.52 -7.38
N ALA A 64 -26.49 -4.69 -7.25
CA ALA A 64 -27.18 -5.95 -6.99
C ALA A 64 -27.59 -6.12 -5.53
N LEU A 65 -26.72 -5.71 -4.61
CA LEU A 65 -26.86 -6.02 -3.20
C LEU A 65 -27.70 -4.96 -2.46
N PRO A 66 -28.50 -5.37 -1.47
CA PRO A 66 -29.25 -4.43 -0.64
C PRO A 66 -28.30 -3.62 0.24
N GLY A 67 -28.69 -2.38 0.57
CA GLY A 67 -27.94 -1.51 1.47
C GLY A 67 -26.94 -0.58 0.77
N GLU A 68 -26.10 0.07 1.57
CA GLU A 68 -25.06 1.00 1.09
C GLU A 68 -23.75 0.24 0.82
N VAL A 69 -23.83 -0.80 -0.01
CA VAL A 69 -22.66 -1.60 -0.39
C VAL A 69 -21.64 -0.71 -1.11
N LYS A 70 -20.37 -0.87 -0.74
CA LYS A 70 -19.27 -0.17 -1.40
C LYS A 70 -18.05 -1.06 -1.53
N VAL A 71 -17.49 -1.13 -2.73
CA VAL A 71 -16.15 -1.70 -2.92
C VAL A 71 -15.12 -0.61 -2.63
N ALA A 72 -14.40 -0.77 -1.51
CA ALA A 72 -13.52 0.26 -0.97
C ALA A 72 -12.13 0.29 -1.63
N GLY A 73 -11.71 -0.80 -2.25
CA GLY A 73 -10.40 -0.93 -2.89
C GLY A 73 -9.84 -2.34 -2.80
N VAL A 74 -8.66 -2.56 -3.37
CA VAL A 74 -7.93 -3.82 -3.28
C VAL A 74 -7.48 -4.07 -1.85
N PHE A 75 -7.63 -5.30 -1.37
CA PHE A 75 -7.10 -5.73 -0.09
C PHE A 75 -5.57 -5.78 -0.13
N ARG A 76 -4.93 -5.11 0.85
CA ARG A 76 -3.48 -5.09 1.00
C ARG A 76 -3.10 -6.14 2.05
N ASP A 77 -2.78 -7.34 1.58
CA ASP A 77 -2.37 -8.45 2.45
C ASP A 77 -1.00 -8.17 3.09
N LEU A 78 -1.05 -7.59 4.28
CA LEU A 78 0.12 -7.23 5.07
C LEU A 78 0.53 -8.39 5.98
N VAL A 79 1.77 -8.85 5.80
CA VAL A 79 2.32 -10.00 6.52
C VAL A 79 3.48 -9.62 7.41
N SER A 80 3.52 -10.21 8.61
CA SER A 80 4.69 -10.16 9.49
C SER A 80 5.72 -11.23 9.11
N THR A 81 6.92 -11.17 9.70
CA THR A 81 7.94 -12.23 9.55
C THR A 81 7.41 -13.62 9.95
N THR A 82 6.54 -13.69 10.96
CA THR A 82 5.93 -14.97 11.40
C THR A 82 4.95 -15.49 10.35
N ALA A 83 4.13 -14.62 9.76
CA ALA A 83 3.20 -15.00 8.68
C ALA A 83 3.96 -15.46 7.43
N ILE A 84 5.04 -14.77 7.05
CA ILE A 84 5.93 -15.18 5.95
C ILE A 84 6.48 -16.58 6.22
N ALA A 85 7.01 -16.84 7.43
CA ALA A 85 7.53 -18.14 7.80
C ALA A 85 6.47 -19.25 7.66
N HIS A 86 5.26 -19.00 8.18
CA HIS A 86 4.15 -19.94 8.10
C HIS A 86 3.75 -20.24 6.66
N ARG A 87 3.46 -19.22 5.85
CA ARG A 87 2.99 -19.39 4.47
C ARG A 87 4.03 -20.00 3.54
N THR A 88 5.31 -19.76 3.80
CA THR A 88 6.41 -20.34 3.01
C THR A 88 6.91 -21.69 3.53
N GLY A 89 6.34 -22.22 4.62
CA GLY A 89 6.78 -23.46 5.25
C GLY A 89 8.22 -23.39 5.79
N ARG A 90 8.70 -22.19 6.16
CA ARG A 90 10.07 -21.96 6.68
C ARG A 90 10.05 -21.68 8.17
N SER A 91 11.22 -21.79 8.80
CA SER A 91 11.38 -21.35 10.19
C SER A 91 11.31 -19.83 10.30
N ARG A 92 10.83 -19.34 11.45
CA ARG A 92 10.79 -17.90 11.75
C ARG A 92 12.15 -17.23 11.61
N GLU A 93 13.21 -17.91 12.05
CA GLU A 93 14.59 -17.43 11.90
C GLU A 93 15.04 -17.40 10.44
N GLY A 94 14.60 -18.35 9.61
CA GLY A 94 14.85 -18.35 8.16
C GLY A 94 14.20 -17.15 7.48
N ALA A 95 12.92 -16.89 7.76
CA ALA A 95 12.23 -15.71 7.26
C ALA A 95 12.88 -14.40 7.74
N ARG A 96 13.28 -14.33 9.03
CA ARG A 96 14.01 -13.17 9.57
C ARG A 96 15.32 -12.90 8.85
N LYS A 97 16.05 -13.95 8.46
CA LYS A 97 17.29 -13.79 7.68
C LYS A 97 17.03 -13.22 6.29
N TRP A 98 15.89 -13.55 5.67
CA TRP A 98 15.51 -12.95 4.38
C TRP A 98 15.30 -11.45 4.49
N THR A 99 14.64 -10.98 5.56
CA THR A 99 14.36 -9.55 5.75
C THR A 99 15.61 -8.68 5.96
N LEU A 100 16.79 -9.29 6.13
CA LEU A 100 18.07 -8.61 6.28
C LEU A 100 18.88 -8.58 4.97
N GLN A 101 18.39 -9.21 3.90
CA GLN A 101 19.09 -9.29 2.63
C GLN A 101 18.88 -8.03 1.80
N SER A 102 19.91 -7.67 1.04
CA SER A 102 19.78 -6.63 0.02
C SER A 102 18.72 -7.04 -1.01
N GLY A 103 17.86 -6.09 -1.39
CA GLY A 103 16.79 -6.32 -2.35
C GLY A 103 15.56 -7.05 -1.80
N PHE A 104 15.55 -7.41 -0.52
CA PHE A 104 14.29 -7.82 0.12
C PHE A 104 13.31 -6.63 0.17
N PRO A 105 12.00 -6.84 -0.02
CA PRO A 105 11.02 -5.76 -0.01
C PRO A 105 11.10 -4.87 1.23
N VAL A 106 10.86 -3.58 1.03
CA VAL A 106 10.80 -2.60 2.12
C VAL A 106 9.50 -2.84 2.91
N PRO A 107 9.51 -2.76 4.25
CA PRO A 107 8.26 -2.83 5.01
C PRO A 107 7.30 -1.74 4.57
N GLN A 108 6.05 -2.13 4.27
CA GLN A 108 4.99 -1.17 3.97
C GLN A 108 4.55 -0.44 5.24
N GLU A 109 4.53 -1.13 6.37
CA GLU A 109 4.20 -0.52 7.67
C GLU A 109 5.15 -0.96 8.79
N VAL A 110 5.28 -0.11 9.79
CA VAL A 110 5.99 -0.37 11.04
C VAL A 110 5.07 0.00 12.19
N LEU A 111 4.65 -0.99 12.96
CA LEU A 111 3.74 -0.79 14.09
C LEU A 111 4.52 -0.59 15.40
N ASP A 112 4.09 0.42 16.16
CA ASP A 112 4.56 0.72 17.51
C ASP A 112 3.48 0.41 18.56
N PRO A 113 3.85 0.05 19.81
CA PRO A 113 5.21 -0.16 20.30
C PRO A 113 5.73 -1.57 19.93
N GLY A 114 6.98 -1.64 19.47
CA GLY A 114 7.65 -2.93 19.19
C GLY A 114 8.29 -3.04 17.81
N SER A 115 8.15 -2.00 16.97
CA SER A 115 8.75 -1.93 15.64
C SER A 115 8.45 -3.17 14.80
N VAL A 116 7.20 -3.67 14.89
CA VAL A 116 6.76 -4.81 14.10
C VAL A 116 6.62 -4.36 12.66
N LYS A 117 7.48 -4.91 11.81
CA LYS A 117 7.49 -4.64 10.36
C LYS A 117 6.46 -5.52 9.67
N LEU A 118 5.68 -4.91 8.79
CA LEU A 118 4.72 -5.56 7.92
C LEU A 118 5.10 -5.30 6.46
N TRP A 119 5.00 -6.33 5.63
CA TRP A 119 5.30 -6.28 4.22
C TRP A 119 4.08 -6.66 3.40
N LEU A 120 3.98 -6.13 2.18
CA LEU A 120 2.94 -6.56 1.27
C LEU A 120 3.26 -7.95 0.73
N TRP A 121 2.33 -8.89 0.87
CA TRP A 121 2.54 -10.28 0.47
C TRP A 121 2.89 -10.43 -1.01
N THR A 122 2.26 -9.66 -1.90
CA THR A 122 2.56 -9.68 -3.35
C THR A 122 4.04 -9.39 -3.65
N GLU A 123 4.67 -8.48 -2.91
CA GLU A 123 6.09 -8.17 -3.09
C GLU A 123 6.98 -9.30 -2.57
N ILE A 124 6.56 -9.97 -1.48
CA ILE A 124 7.26 -11.15 -0.96
C ILE A 124 7.21 -12.30 -1.95
N VAL A 125 6.03 -12.59 -2.53
CA VAL A 125 5.83 -13.63 -3.54
C VAL A 125 6.73 -13.36 -4.76
N ALA A 126 6.71 -12.13 -5.28
CA ALA A 126 7.57 -11.73 -6.39
C ALA A 126 9.06 -11.90 -6.06
N TRP A 127 9.51 -11.42 -4.90
CA TRP A 127 10.90 -11.55 -4.47
C TRP A 127 11.34 -13.01 -4.33
N LEU A 128 10.49 -13.87 -3.76
CA LEU A 128 10.78 -15.31 -3.61
C LEU A 128 10.92 -16.00 -4.96
N ARG A 129 10.03 -15.71 -5.90
CA ARG A 129 10.11 -16.25 -7.25
C ARG A 129 11.40 -15.81 -7.94
N ASP A 130 11.68 -14.51 -7.92
CA ASP A 130 12.73 -13.91 -8.73
C ASP A 130 14.14 -14.13 -8.13
N THR A 131 14.26 -14.09 -6.80
CA THR A 131 15.56 -14.19 -6.10
C THR A 131 15.85 -15.59 -5.58
N ARG A 132 14.82 -16.36 -5.21
CA ARG A 132 14.98 -17.69 -4.59
C ARG A 132 14.53 -18.84 -5.48
N SER A 133 13.93 -18.55 -6.64
CA SER A 133 13.29 -19.56 -7.50
C SER A 133 12.28 -20.41 -6.74
N ILE A 134 11.60 -19.80 -5.76
CA ILE A 134 10.52 -20.41 -5.00
C ILE A 134 9.22 -19.87 -5.59
N ASP A 135 8.51 -20.73 -6.32
CA ASP A 135 7.17 -20.45 -6.80
C ASP A 135 6.15 -20.96 -5.80
N LEU A 136 5.27 -20.08 -5.33
CA LEU A 136 4.19 -20.40 -4.41
C LEU A 136 2.89 -20.73 -5.14
N GLY A 137 2.85 -20.63 -6.47
CA GLY A 137 1.65 -20.85 -7.28
C GLY A 137 0.62 -19.73 -7.18
N GLU A 138 0.97 -18.62 -6.54
CA GLU A 138 0.10 -17.46 -6.34
C GLU A 138 0.36 -16.43 -7.44
N THR A 139 -0.70 -16.07 -8.18
CA THR A 139 -0.65 -14.99 -9.16
C THR A 139 -1.45 -13.80 -8.64
N LEU A 140 -0.73 -12.85 -8.03
CA LEU A 140 -1.31 -11.68 -7.39
C LEU A 140 -1.13 -10.42 -8.26
N PRO A 141 -1.96 -9.38 -8.04
CA PRO A 141 -1.73 -8.07 -8.65
C PRO A 141 -0.41 -7.47 -8.16
N THR A 142 0.28 -6.73 -9.02
CA THR A 142 1.45 -5.94 -8.60
C THR A 142 0.99 -4.74 -7.78
N PRO A 143 1.87 -4.13 -6.96
CA PRO A 143 1.52 -2.93 -6.21
C PRO A 143 1.00 -1.79 -7.11
N GLU A 144 1.57 -1.64 -8.30
CA GLU A 144 1.16 -0.65 -9.31
C GLU A 144 -0.24 -0.92 -9.84
N GLU A 145 -0.55 -2.18 -10.19
CA GLU A 145 -1.88 -2.58 -10.64
C GLU A 145 -2.93 -2.38 -9.54
N MET A 146 -2.60 -2.71 -8.29
CA MET A 146 -3.52 -2.47 -7.16
C MET A 146 -3.82 -0.97 -7.00
N VAL A 147 -2.81 -0.10 -7.11
CA VAL A 147 -3.01 1.36 -7.07
C VAL A 147 -3.87 1.85 -8.24
N GLN A 148 -3.65 1.30 -9.43
CA GLN A 148 -4.47 1.63 -10.60
C GLN A 148 -5.94 1.26 -10.37
N ILE A 149 -6.21 0.07 -9.83
CA ILE A 149 -7.56 -0.36 -9.45
C ILE A 149 -8.17 0.59 -8.42
N ASP A 150 -7.45 0.89 -7.33
CA ASP A 150 -7.92 1.79 -6.27
C ASP A 150 -8.27 3.18 -6.83
N ASN A 151 -7.45 3.74 -7.71
CA ASN A 151 -7.71 5.01 -8.38
C ASN A 151 -9.00 4.99 -9.21
N CYS A 152 -9.22 3.91 -9.97
CA CYS A 152 -10.44 3.74 -10.76
C CYS A 152 -11.69 3.61 -9.86
N LEU A 153 -11.60 2.87 -8.75
CA LEU A 153 -12.70 2.67 -7.81
C LEU A 153 -13.06 3.96 -7.06
N MET A 154 -12.06 4.76 -6.67
CA MET A 154 -12.27 6.07 -6.04
C MET A 154 -12.82 7.13 -7.00
N ARG A 155 -12.94 6.80 -8.30
CA ARG A 155 -13.28 7.75 -9.38
C ARG A 155 -12.40 9.00 -9.33
N ASN A 156 -11.15 8.85 -8.89
CA ASN A 156 -10.25 9.97 -8.74
C ASN A 156 -9.88 10.44 -10.15
N PRO A 157 -10.30 11.64 -10.60
CA PRO A 157 -9.79 12.19 -11.83
C PRO A 157 -8.29 12.38 -11.60
N ASP A 158 -7.50 11.68 -12.40
CA ASP A 158 -6.04 11.68 -12.40
C ASP A 158 -5.47 13.01 -11.89
N ALA A 159 -4.64 12.96 -10.83
CA ALA A 159 -4.01 14.15 -10.24
C ALA A 159 -3.15 14.93 -11.25
N THR A 160 -2.93 14.39 -12.45
CA THR A 160 -2.31 15.09 -13.59
C THR A 160 -3.30 15.70 -14.59
N THR A 161 -4.57 15.28 -14.58
CA THR A 161 -5.65 15.94 -15.35
C THR A 161 -6.04 17.29 -14.73
N LEU A 162 -5.80 17.44 -13.42
CA LEU A 162 -5.69 18.76 -12.80
C LEU A 162 -4.34 19.37 -13.21
N ARG A 163 -4.36 20.33 -14.15
CA ARG A 163 -3.18 21.09 -14.52
C ARG A 163 -2.58 21.76 -13.28
N TRP A 164 -1.42 21.28 -12.84
CA TRP A 164 -0.59 21.94 -11.81
C TRP A 164 -0.20 23.38 -12.16
N GLU A 165 -0.43 23.83 -13.40
CA GLU A 165 -0.17 25.17 -13.92
C GLU A 165 -0.91 26.30 -13.17
N GLN A 166 -2.00 26.01 -12.45
CA GLN A 166 -2.74 27.03 -11.70
C GLN A 166 -2.22 27.27 -10.27
N THR A 167 -1.18 26.55 -9.84
CA THR A 167 -0.47 26.81 -8.57
C THR A 167 0.66 27.82 -8.76
N SER A 168 0.43 28.86 -9.56
CA SER A 168 1.23 30.07 -9.44
C SER A 168 0.79 30.74 -8.14
N THR A 169 1.49 30.40 -7.06
CA THR A 169 1.52 31.20 -5.84
C THR A 169 1.82 32.64 -6.27
N GLN A 170 0.77 33.45 -6.39
CA GLN A 170 0.90 34.90 -6.41
C GLN A 170 1.29 35.30 -4.98
N ALA A 171 2.53 35.00 -4.61
CA ALA A 171 3.19 35.64 -3.49
C ALA A 171 3.41 37.08 -3.94
N ALA A 172 2.40 37.92 -3.74
CA ALA A 172 2.67 39.31 -3.47
C ALA A 172 3.73 39.32 -2.35
N PRO A 173 4.86 40.03 -2.50
CA PRO A 173 5.82 40.13 -1.42
C PRO A 173 5.13 40.84 -0.26
N GLN A 174 4.62 40.08 0.71
CA GLN A 174 4.32 40.62 2.01
C GLN A 174 5.66 40.99 2.63
N GLU A 175 5.90 42.29 2.80
CA GLU A 175 6.99 42.79 3.62
C GLU A 175 6.89 42.13 4.99
N PHE A 176 7.85 41.26 5.27
CA PHE A 176 8.00 40.68 6.59
C PHE A 176 8.42 41.79 7.56
N HIS A 177 7.46 42.34 8.29
CA HIS A 177 7.79 43.16 9.46
C HIS A 177 8.43 42.26 10.52
N PRO A 178 9.65 42.55 10.99
CA PRO A 178 10.27 41.78 12.04
C PRO A 178 9.48 41.97 13.34
N VAL A 179 8.81 40.91 13.77
CA VAL A 179 8.22 40.84 15.11
C VAL A 179 9.37 40.78 16.12
N PRO A 180 9.45 41.68 17.12
CA PRO A 180 10.48 41.60 18.14
C PRO A 180 10.35 40.28 18.92
N ARG A 181 11.42 39.49 18.97
CA ARG A 181 11.46 38.23 19.72
C ARG A 181 11.36 38.54 21.22
N PRO A 182 10.41 37.94 21.96
CA PRO A 182 10.46 37.98 23.41
C PRO A 182 11.67 37.15 23.89
N VAL A 183 12.50 37.78 24.73
CA VAL A 183 13.64 37.13 25.37
C VAL A 183 13.12 36.21 26.48
N TYR A 184 12.92 34.93 26.16
CA TYR A 184 12.71 33.91 27.17
C TYR A 184 14.05 33.27 27.53
N ALA A 185 14.52 33.52 28.76
CA ALA A 185 15.65 32.82 29.34
C ALA A 185 15.18 31.42 29.77
N PHE A 186 15.56 30.40 29.00
CA PHE A 186 15.42 29.00 29.42
C PHE A 186 16.76 28.48 29.96
N PRO A 187 16.79 27.87 31.15
CA PRO A 187 18.00 27.20 31.65
C PRO A 187 18.27 25.92 30.88
N LEU A 188 19.51 25.79 30.40
CA LEU A 188 20.05 24.62 29.71
C LEU A 188 20.18 23.44 30.67
N HIS A 189 19.36 22.41 30.51
CA HIS A 189 19.73 21.04 30.87
C HIS A 189 19.88 20.23 29.57
N SER A 190 21.14 19.98 29.22
CA SER A 190 21.57 19.19 28.09
C SER A 190 21.23 17.71 28.27
N THR A 191 20.42 17.15 27.38
CA THR A 191 20.47 15.70 27.08
C THR A 191 20.60 15.56 25.58
N GLY A 192 21.77 15.07 25.14
CA GLY A 192 22.20 15.10 23.76
C GLY A 192 21.49 14.10 22.86
N ILE A 193 20.96 14.59 21.74
CA ILE A 193 20.68 13.80 20.54
C ILE A 193 21.81 14.12 19.54
N ARG A 194 22.63 13.11 19.22
CA ARG A 194 23.64 13.21 18.15
C ARG A 194 22.97 12.91 16.81
N LEU A 195 22.79 13.92 15.98
CA LEU A 195 22.58 13.77 14.54
C LEU A 195 23.93 13.97 13.85
N THR A 196 24.54 12.90 13.33
CA THR A 196 25.74 12.99 12.50
C THR A 196 25.35 13.32 11.06
N ARG A 197 25.75 14.51 10.61
CA ARG A 197 25.69 14.97 9.22
C ARG A 197 26.83 14.33 8.43
N ALA A 198 26.53 13.64 7.34
CA ALA A 198 27.53 13.15 6.40
C ALA A 198 28.09 14.36 5.61
N GLU A 199 29.41 14.57 5.70
CA GLU A 199 30.13 15.58 4.94
C GLU A 199 30.43 15.06 3.53
N PHE A 200 29.96 15.82 2.54
CA PHE A 200 30.25 15.66 1.13
C PHE A 200 31.50 16.53 0.84
N GLN A 201 32.66 15.91 0.66
CA GLN A 201 33.88 16.64 0.27
C GLN A 201 33.89 16.89 -1.23
N SER A 202 33.89 18.17 -1.58
CA SER A 202 34.19 18.73 -2.89
C SER A 202 35.68 19.07 -2.90
N GLU A 203 36.45 18.47 -3.81
CA GLU A 203 37.78 18.96 -4.20
C GLU A 203 37.70 19.50 -5.63
N ALA A 204 37.74 20.83 -5.74
CA ALA A 204 38.12 21.53 -6.96
C ALA A 204 39.28 22.45 -6.60
N GLY A 205 40.47 22.12 -7.09
CA GLY A 205 41.69 22.92 -6.95
C GLY A 205 42.42 22.96 -8.29
N VAL A 206 42.15 24.01 -9.06
CA VAL A 206 42.86 24.37 -10.29
C VAL A 206 44.06 25.26 -9.94
N ALA A 207 45.25 24.96 -10.48
CA ALA A 207 46.22 25.95 -10.95
C ALA A 207 47.36 25.30 -11.77
N SER A 208 47.46 25.68 -13.06
CA SER A 208 48.60 25.58 -13.99
C SER A 208 49.79 26.49 -13.54
N PRO A 209 50.87 26.76 -14.32
CA PRO A 209 51.33 26.23 -15.61
C PRO A 209 52.84 25.86 -15.70
N CYS A 210 53.19 25.05 -16.70
CA CYS A 210 54.33 25.15 -17.62
C CYS A 210 54.26 23.97 -18.60
#